data_AF-A0A1A7R4D1-F1
#
_entry.id   AF-A0A1A7R4D1-F1
#
_cell.length_a   1.000
_cell.length_b   1.000
_cell.length_c   1.000
_cell.angle_alpha   90.00
_cell.angle_beta   90.00
_cell.angle_gamma   90.00
#
_symmetry.space_group_name_H-M   'P 1'
#
loop_
_entity.id
_entity.type
_entity.pdbx_description
1 polymer ?
#
loop_
_entity_poly.entity_id
_entity_poly.type
_entity_poly.pdbx_seq_one_letter_code
_entity_poly.pdbx_strand_id
1 'polypeptide(L)'
;MKTLKLLFGFALAAILFSSCTKETVYEEPPISLDQLLRSYDLWYVDINQTTGYGETPFLQIAFTLSFKNGVLYANNNLVGFGPNGQGNGYGIAVGDYEAYDMILDVYHDLDGYQSFDIYQVDADTIELYNPSNDTSYFLHGYQKSQFDYDVVFYDNIHYFLQEYGAWEKTFTSQMGALNEFDNENYLQFLAGGNDSEFKSSQDVNIANPNNIYWDYTGVYGVGDISGNRTLKTLTLDYDYFDNEFFELSVINDQNIQLYHANSGTTYEFTGRGYIQYLRNAEGTSDKKFSQGNTSDVQKKRKQKTAKKDNPKVNKRS
;
A
#
# COMPACT_ATOMS: atom_id res chain seq x y z
N MET A 1 10.46 -44.23 46.43
CA MET A 1 9.45 -43.28 45.90
C MET A 1 9.99 -41.89 45.57
N LYS A 2 11.04 -41.37 46.24
CA LYS A 2 11.58 -40.02 45.94
C LYS A 2 12.44 -39.97 44.67
N THR A 3 13.23 -41.00 44.39
CA THR A 3 14.10 -41.10 43.19
C THR A 3 13.32 -41.31 41.89
N LEU A 4 12.27 -42.15 41.93
CA LEU A 4 11.41 -42.41 40.77
C LEU A 4 10.62 -41.15 40.34
N LYS A 5 10.21 -40.31 41.30
CA LYS A 5 9.55 -39.02 41.03
C LYS A 5 10.50 -37.99 40.42
N LEU A 6 11.78 -38.03 40.81
CA LEU A 6 12.81 -37.12 40.26
C LEU A 6 13.14 -37.46 38.80
N LEU A 7 13.25 -38.75 38.48
CA LEU A 7 13.46 -39.26 37.12
C LEU A 7 12.27 -38.93 36.20
N PHE A 8 11.03 -39.06 36.71
CA PHE A 8 9.84 -38.71 35.94
C PHE A 8 9.73 -37.19 35.69
N GLY A 9 10.13 -36.37 36.67
CA GLY A 9 10.19 -34.91 36.49
C GLY A 9 11.21 -34.47 35.45
N PHE A 10 12.38 -35.13 35.40
CA PHE A 10 13.42 -34.82 34.40
C PHE A 10 13.01 -35.27 32.99
N ALA A 11 12.36 -36.44 32.87
CA ALA A 11 11.83 -36.93 31.59
C ALA A 11 10.72 -36.03 31.03
N LEU A 12 9.84 -35.49 31.89
CA LEU A 12 8.77 -34.58 31.47
C LEU A 12 9.32 -33.23 31.00
N ALA A 13 10.38 -32.72 31.64
CA ALA A 13 11.05 -31.48 31.21
C ALA A 13 11.77 -31.65 29.86
N ALA A 14 12.39 -32.80 29.60
CA ALA A 14 13.07 -33.08 28.33
C ALA A 14 12.12 -33.14 27.13
N ILE A 15 10.86 -33.59 27.33
CA ILE A 15 9.83 -33.66 26.27
C ILE A 15 9.24 -32.26 25.99
N LEU A 16 9.23 -31.35 26.98
CA LEU A 16 8.74 -29.98 26.80
C LEU A 16 9.74 -29.05 26.08
N PHE A 17 11.03 -29.40 26.09
CA PHE A 17 12.08 -28.63 25.37
C PHE A 17 12.47 -29.20 24.01
N SER A 18 11.93 -30.36 23.60
CA SER A 18 11.89 -30.74 22.19
C SER A 18 10.80 -29.94 21.49
N SER A 19 11.06 -28.66 21.28
CA SER A 19 10.42 -27.90 20.21
C SER A 19 10.65 -28.69 18.94
N CYS A 20 9.57 -29.19 18.32
CA CYS A 20 9.63 -29.70 16.97
C CYS A 20 9.97 -28.48 16.10
N THR A 21 11.25 -28.23 15.86
CA THR A 21 11.67 -27.38 14.76
C THR A 21 11.12 -28.08 13.53
N LYS A 22 9.99 -27.60 13.01
CA LYS A 22 9.57 -27.92 11.65
C LYS A 22 10.66 -27.32 10.75
N GLU A 23 11.73 -28.07 10.55
CA GLU A 23 12.47 -27.95 9.30
C GLU A 23 11.46 -28.36 8.24
N THR A 24 10.84 -27.37 7.62
CA THR A 24 10.05 -27.56 6.42
C THR A 24 11.03 -28.10 5.38
N VAL A 25 11.06 -29.42 5.23
CA VAL A 25 11.66 -30.05 4.06
C VAL A 25 10.95 -29.43 2.87
N TYR A 26 11.68 -28.60 2.14
CA TYR A 26 11.21 -27.95 0.94
C TYR A 26 11.05 -29.05 -0.11
N GLU A 27 9.84 -29.56 -0.27
CA GLU A 27 9.48 -30.31 -1.46
C GLU A 27 9.19 -29.29 -2.55
N GLU A 28 9.95 -29.34 -3.65
CA GLU A 28 9.62 -28.55 -4.83
C GLU A 28 8.17 -28.81 -5.23
N PRO A 29 7.38 -27.76 -5.52
CA PRO A 29 6.02 -27.96 -5.96
C PRO A 29 5.98 -28.89 -7.17
N PRO A 30 4.94 -29.74 -7.31
CA PRO A 30 4.80 -30.63 -8.46
C PRO A 30 4.52 -29.88 -9.78
N ILE A 31 4.47 -28.54 -9.74
CA ILE A 31 4.19 -27.63 -10.85
C ILE A 31 5.37 -26.67 -11.03
N SER A 32 5.55 -26.15 -12.24
CA SER A 32 6.58 -25.13 -12.47
C SER A 32 6.26 -23.83 -11.73
N LEU A 33 7.28 -22.98 -11.52
CA LEU A 33 7.06 -21.67 -10.91
C LEU A 33 6.07 -20.81 -11.72
N ASP A 34 6.14 -20.81 -13.05
CA ASP A 34 5.14 -20.08 -13.87
C ASP A 34 3.71 -20.60 -13.62
N GLN A 35 3.53 -21.92 -13.49
CA GLN A 35 2.24 -22.50 -13.16
C GLN A 35 1.77 -22.11 -11.76
N LEU A 36 2.68 -22.04 -10.78
CA LEU A 36 2.39 -21.58 -9.43
C LEU A 36 1.98 -20.10 -9.42
N LEU A 37 2.77 -19.22 -10.03
CA LEU A 37 2.47 -17.78 -10.08
C LEU A 37 1.13 -17.49 -10.78
N ARG A 38 0.71 -18.35 -11.70
CA ARG A 38 -0.55 -18.24 -12.46
C ARG A 38 -1.71 -19.05 -11.87
N SER A 39 -1.51 -19.73 -10.74
CA SER A 39 -2.59 -20.47 -10.07
C SER A 39 -3.59 -19.54 -9.38
N TYR A 40 -3.19 -18.31 -9.10
CA TYR A 40 -4.00 -17.23 -8.57
C TYR A 40 -4.04 -16.04 -9.53
N ASP A 41 -5.18 -15.34 -9.56
CA ASP A 41 -5.37 -14.14 -10.37
C ASP A 41 -4.59 -12.95 -9.80
N LEU A 42 -4.53 -12.86 -8.47
CA LEU A 42 -3.93 -11.77 -7.72
C LEU A 42 -3.03 -12.33 -6.62
N TRP A 43 -1.89 -11.69 -6.44
CA TRP A 43 -1.02 -11.89 -5.30
C TRP A 43 -0.98 -10.61 -4.48
N TYR A 44 -1.64 -10.60 -3.33
CA TYR A 44 -1.61 -9.50 -2.39
C TYR A 44 -0.25 -9.43 -1.70
N VAL A 45 0.41 -8.28 -1.77
CA VAL A 45 1.72 -8.06 -1.16
C VAL A 45 1.55 -7.57 0.27
N ASP A 46 1.79 -8.44 1.26
CA ASP A 46 1.69 -8.09 2.67
C ASP A 46 3.01 -7.53 3.21
N ILE A 47 3.15 -6.21 3.14
CA ILE A 47 4.31 -5.48 3.69
C ILE A 47 4.49 -5.67 5.19
N ASN A 48 3.46 -6.08 5.92
CA ASN A 48 3.55 -6.30 7.37
C ASN A 48 4.23 -7.62 7.71
N GLN A 49 4.35 -8.52 6.73
CA GLN A 49 5.09 -9.77 6.87
C GLN A 49 6.51 -9.67 6.30
N THR A 50 6.89 -8.54 5.68
CA THR A 50 8.25 -8.34 5.16
C THR A 50 9.29 -8.53 6.26
N THR A 51 10.34 -9.30 5.93
CA THR A 51 11.52 -9.52 6.78
C THR A 51 12.78 -9.07 6.03
N GLY A 52 13.80 -8.67 6.78
CA GLY A 52 14.97 -7.98 6.22
C GLY A 52 14.86 -6.46 6.34
N TYR A 53 15.99 -5.79 6.14
CA TYR A 53 16.10 -4.33 6.26
C TYR A 53 16.19 -3.61 4.91
N GLY A 54 16.49 -4.33 3.83
CA GLY A 54 16.48 -3.82 2.48
C GLY A 54 15.07 -3.64 1.92
N GLU A 55 14.98 -3.07 0.72
CA GLU A 55 13.71 -2.85 0.03
C GLU A 55 13.84 -3.10 -1.47
N THR A 56 12.82 -3.70 -2.05
CA THR A 56 12.60 -3.76 -3.49
C THR A 56 11.48 -2.77 -3.85
N PRO A 57 11.75 -1.67 -4.58
CA PRO A 57 10.84 -0.52 -4.61
C PRO A 57 9.42 -0.84 -5.08
N PHE A 58 9.23 -1.50 -6.23
CA PHE A 58 7.87 -1.82 -6.72
C PHE A 58 7.04 -2.66 -5.74
N LEU A 59 7.66 -3.55 -4.97
CA LEU A 59 6.96 -4.34 -3.93
C LEU A 59 6.53 -3.47 -2.76
N GLN A 60 7.21 -2.35 -2.49
CA GLN A 60 6.78 -1.39 -1.48
C GLN A 60 5.57 -0.55 -1.93
N ILE A 61 5.31 -0.47 -3.23
CA ILE A 61 4.24 0.35 -3.80
C ILE A 61 2.99 -0.51 -4.10
N ALA A 62 3.17 -1.67 -4.73
CA ALA A 62 2.09 -2.49 -5.26
C ALA A 62 1.22 -3.15 -4.19
N PHE A 63 -0.09 -2.88 -4.17
CA PHE A 63 -1.05 -3.60 -3.32
C PHE A 63 -1.20 -5.06 -3.74
N THR A 64 -1.30 -5.31 -5.05
CA THR A 64 -1.34 -6.66 -5.62
C THR A 64 -0.48 -6.74 -6.87
N LEU A 65 0.02 -7.93 -7.15
CA LEU A 65 0.68 -8.31 -8.40
C LEU A 65 -0.12 -9.37 -9.15
N SER A 66 0.03 -9.42 -10.46
CA SER A 66 -0.51 -10.49 -11.30
C SER A 66 0.48 -10.90 -12.38
N PHE A 67 0.74 -12.20 -12.48
CA PHE A 67 1.68 -12.78 -13.44
C PHE A 67 0.89 -13.37 -14.62
N LYS A 68 1.02 -12.78 -15.80
CA LYS A 68 0.20 -13.17 -16.96
C LYS A 68 1.02 -13.21 -18.24
N ASN A 69 1.28 -14.43 -18.71
CA ASN A 69 1.94 -14.69 -20.00
C ASN A 69 3.29 -13.94 -20.13
N GLY A 70 4.10 -13.94 -19.08
CA GLY A 70 5.39 -13.22 -19.05
C GLY A 70 5.30 -11.73 -18.74
N VAL A 71 4.11 -11.15 -18.63
CA VAL A 71 3.92 -9.74 -18.23
C VAL A 71 3.54 -9.66 -16.75
N LEU A 72 4.22 -8.78 -16.02
CA LEU A 72 3.90 -8.44 -14.63
C LEU A 72 2.94 -7.26 -14.61
N TYR A 73 1.80 -7.44 -13.95
CA TYR A 73 0.85 -6.38 -13.65
C TYR A 73 0.87 -6.03 -12.17
N ALA A 74 0.60 -4.77 -11.83
CA ALA A 74 0.52 -4.31 -10.46
C ALA A 74 -0.59 -3.29 -10.25
N ASN A 75 -1.27 -3.38 -9.10
CA ASN A 75 -2.12 -2.31 -8.58
C ASN A 75 -1.30 -1.42 -7.64
N ASN A 76 -0.76 -0.32 -8.15
CA ASN A 76 0.07 0.64 -7.39
C ASN A 76 -0.73 1.82 -6.81
N ASN A 77 -1.91 2.06 -7.39
CA ASN A 77 -2.85 3.11 -7.03
C ASN A 77 -4.10 2.52 -6.37
N LEU A 78 -4.74 3.29 -5.51
CA LEU A 78 -6.09 3.05 -5.03
C LEU A 78 -7.16 3.70 -5.92
N VAL A 79 -6.82 4.78 -6.64
CA VAL A 79 -7.65 5.29 -7.74
C VAL A 79 -7.77 4.20 -8.81
N GLY A 80 -8.99 3.88 -9.22
CA GLY A 80 -9.26 2.77 -10.13
C GLY A 80 -8.98 1.38 -9.53
N PHE A 81 -8.75 1.24 -8.21
CA PHE A 81 -8.62 -0.07 -7.58
C PHE A 81 -9.98 -0.72 -7.36
N GLY A 82 -10.15 -1.96 -7.81
CA GLY A 82 -11.42 -2.67 -7.69
C GLY A 82 -11.59 -3.78 -8.72
N PRO A 83 -12.60 -4.65 -8.55
CA PRO A 83 -12.78 -5.84 -9.39
C PRO A 83 -13.06 -5.53 -10.87
N ASN A 84 -13.58 -4.34 -11.16
CA ASN A 84 -13.84 -3.81 -12.51
C ASN A 84 -13.02 -2.55 -12.80
N GLY A 85 -11.99 -2.28 -11.98
CA GLY A 85 -11.16 -1.09 -12.06
C GLY A 85 -10.06 -1.22 -13.13
N GLN A 86 -8.92 -0.58 -12.88
CA GLN A 86 -7.77 -0.57 -13.77
C GLN A 86 -7.33 -1.98 -14.13
N GLY A 87 -7.16 -2.23 -15.43
CA GLY A 87 -6.84 -3.56 -15.95
C GLY A 87 -7.86 -4.63 -15.57
N ASN A 88 -9.14 -4.29 -15.34
CA ASN A 88 -10.17 -5.21 -14.86
C ASN A 88 -9.80 -5.86 -13.51
N GLY A 89 -9.17 -5.08 -12.62
CA GLY A 89 -8.70 -5.47 -11.28
C GLY A 89 -7.28 -6.03 -11.23
N TYR A 90 -6.64 -6.28 -12.37
CA TYR A 90 -5.24 -6.73 -12.43
C TYR A 90 -4.23 -5.57 -12.29
N GLY A 91 -4.67 -4.31 -12.39
CA GLY A 91 -3.78 -3.16 -12.39
C GLY A 91 -3.16 -2.88 -13.76
N ILE A 92 -1.97 -2.29 -13.79
CA ILE A 92 -1.24 -1.90 -15.01
C ILE A 92 -0.04 -2.79 -15.25
N ALA A 93 0.37 -2.94 -16.51
CA ALA A 93 1.65 -3.57 -16.83
C ALA A 93 2.79 -2.72 -16.27
N VAL A 94 3.72 -3.37 -15.56
CA VAL A 94 4.87 -2.72 -14.90
C VAL A 94 6.20 -3.38 -15.24
N GLY A 95 6.20 -4.29 -16.21
CA GLY A 95 7.39 -4.96 -16.71
C GLY A 95 7.11 -6.39 -17.14
N ASP A 96 8.18 -7.11 -17.41
CA ASP A 96 8.15 -8.52 -17.80
C ASP A 96 8.75 -9.39 -16.70
N TYR A 97 8.43 -10.68 -16.71
CA TYR A 97 9.00 -11.66 -15.80
C TYR A 97 9.37 -12.97 -16.51
N GLU A 98 10.39 -13.64 -15.97
CA GLU A 98 10.80 -15.00 -16.33
C GLU A 98 10.79 -15.86 -15.06
N ALA A 99 10.28 -17.09 -15.18
CA ALA A 99 10.11 -18.00 -14.05
C ALA A 99 10.68 -19.38 -14.40
N TYR A 100 11.72 -19.81 -13.67
CA TYR A 100 12.44 -21.06 -13.89
C TYR A 100 13.10 -21.52 -12.59
N ASP A 101 13.23 -22.82 -12.33
CA ASP A 101 13.99 -23.38 -11.19
C ASP A 101 13.74 -22.68 -9.83
N MET A 102 12.49 -22.30 -9.55
CA MET A 102 12.07 -21.52 -8.37
C MET A 102 12.78 -20.17 -8.22
N ILE A 103 13.23 -19.60 -9.34
CA ILE A 103 13.75 -18.25 -9.51
C ILE A 103 12.76 -17.44 -10.34
N LEU A 104 12.39 -16.29 -9.80
CA LEU A 104 11.62 -15.27 -10.49
C LEU A 104 12.54 -14.11 -10.84
N ASP A 105 12.73 -13.90 -12.12
CA ASP A 105 13.39 -12.72 -12.67
C ASP A 105 12.33 -11.71 -13.11
N VAL A 106 12.44 -10.46 -12.66
CA VAL A 106 11.54 -9.37 -13.01
C VAL A 106 12.36 -8.27 -13.68
N TYR A 107 11.95 -7.88 -14.88
CA TYR A 107 12.48 -6.74 -15.60
C TYR A 107 11.49 -5.59 -15.43
N HIS A 108 11.59 -4.90 -14.28
CA HIS A 108 10.66 -3.84 -13.95
C HIS A 108 10.94 -2.60 -14.80
N ASP A 109 9.85 -2.03 -15.30
CA ASP A 109 9.78 -0.86 -16.17
C ASP A 109 10.62 0.36 -15.73
N LEU A 110 10.55 0.76 -14.45
CA LEU A 110 11.41 1.80 -13.86
C LEU A 110 12.49 1.29 -12.91
N ASP A 111 12.21 0.24 -12.12
CA ASP A 111 13.13 -0.25 -11.08
C ASP A 111 14.23 -1.19 -11.61
N GLY A 112 14.14 -1.55 -12.90
CA GLY A 112 15.10 -2.41 -13.57
C GLY A 112 15.00 -3.87 -13.14
N TYR A 113 16.10 -4.59 -13.33
CA TYR A 113 16.17 -6.02 -13.05
C TYR A 113 16.16 -6.31 -11.55
N GLN A 114 15.28 -7.20 -11.12
CA GLN A 114 15.20 -7.76 -9.78
C GLN A 114 15.07 -9.28 -9.90
N SER A 115 15.70 -10.01 -9.00
CA SER A 115 15.65 -11.47 -9.01
C SER A 115 15.38 -12.03 -7.62
N PHE A 116 14.51 -13.02 -7.56
CA PHE A 116 14.00 -13.59 -6.32
C PHE A 116 14.13 -15.10 -6.31
N ASP A 117 14.54 -15.66 -5.18
CA ASP A 117 14.29 -17.06 -4.87
C ASP A 117 12.87 -17.18 -4.33
N ILE A 118 12.07 -18.05 -4.94
CA ILE A 118 10.69 -18.27 -4.57
C ILE A 118 10.59 -19.49 -3.65
N TYR A 119 9.88 -19.33 -2.54
CA TYR A 119 9.52 -20.43 -1.67
C TYR A 119 8.01 -20.51 -1.53
N GLN A 120 7.43 -21.66 -1.82
CA GLN A 120 6.04 -21.91 -1.48
C GLN A 120 5.93 -22.18 0.03
N VAL A 121 5.24 -21.30 0.75
CA VAL A 121 5.05 -21.41 2.20
C VAL A 121 3.88 -22.36 2.50
N ASP A 122 2.79 -22.20 1.76
CA ASP A 122 1.62 -23.06 1.80
C ASP A 122 0.85 -22.98 0.45
N ALA A 123 -0.43 -23.37 0.44
CA ALA A 123 -1.20 -23.50 -0.80
C ALA A 123 -1.37 -22.15 -1.54
N ASP A 124 -1.59 -21.08 -0.80
CA ASP A 124 -1.88 -19.73 -1.31
C ASP A 124 -0.83 -18.70 -0.89
N THR A 125 0.26 -19.08 -0.22
CA THR A 125 1.31 -18.15 0.20
C THR A 125 2.65 -18.49 -0.42
N ILE A 126 3.28 -17.48 -1.03
CA ILE A 126 4.65 -17.55 -1.53
C ILE A 126 5.52 -16.50 -0.84
N GLU A 127 6.78 -16.83 -0.65
CA GLU A 127 7.83 -15.93 -0.21
C GLU A 127 8.71 -15.58 -1.41
N LEU A 128 8.88 -14.29 -1.68
CA LEU A 128 9.81 -13.71 -2.65
C LEU A 128 11.04 -13.20 -1.89
N TYR A 129 12.10 -13.99 -1.84
CA TYR A 129 13.37 -13.58 -1.22
C TYR A 129 14.29 -12.95 -2.27
N ASN A 130 14.67 -11.68 -2.09
CA ASN A 130 15.64 -11.00 -2.95
C ASN A 130 17.05 -11.10 -2.34
N PRO A 131 17.97 -11.88 -2.93
CA PRO A 131 19.29 -12.10 -2.34
C PRO A 131 20.23 -10.90 -2.46
N SER A 132 19.88 -9.90 -3.29
CA SER A 132 20.69 -8.68 -3.48
C SER A 132 20.51 -7.67 -2.35
N ASN A 133 19.36 -7.67 -1.68
CA ASN A 133 19.05 -6.75 -0.58
C ASN A 133 18.67 -7.45 0.73
N ASP A 134 18.74 -8.79 0.77
CA ASP A 134 18.44 -9.63 1.93
C ASP A 134 17.02 -9.41 2.49
N THR A 135 16.04 -9.20 1.60
CA THR A 135 14.64 -8.94 1.99
C THR A 135 13.70 -9.99 1.43
N SER A 136 12.82 -10.49 2.28
CA SER A 136 11.73 -11.40 1.90
C SER A 136 10.38 -10.71 1.97
N TYR A 137 9.59 -10.88 0.92
CA TYR A 137 8.19 -10.43 0.83
C TYR A 137 7.26 -11.63 0.80
N PHE A 138 6.14 -11.55 1.53
CA PHE A 138 5.13 -12.60 1.55
C PHE A 138 3.91 -12.16 0.76
N LEU A 139 3.53 -12.99 -0.20
CA LEU A 139 2.44 -12.74 -1.13
C LEU A 139 1.36 -13.79 -0.91
N HIS A 140 0.11 -13.33 -0.80
CA HIS A 140 -1.07 -14.19 -0.61
C HIS A 140 -1.92 -14.20 -1.88
N GLY A 141 -2.19 -15.40 -2.38
CA GLY A 141 -2.88 -15.68 -3.63
C GLY A 141 -4.39 -15.63 -3.47
N TYR A 142 -5.07 -14.92 -4.38
CA TYR A 142 -6.52 -14.84 -4.44
C TYR A 142 -7.03 -15.03 -5.86
N GLN A 143 -8.18 -15.69 -5.99
CA GLN A 143 -9.00 -15.57 -7.19
C GLN A 143 -9.63 -14.18 -7.21
N LYS A 144 -9.68 -13.52 -8.37
CA LYS A 144 -10.13 -12.13 -8.48
C LYS A 144 -11.56 -11.92 -7.98
N SER A 145 -12.40 -12.94 -8.13
CA SER A 145 -13.80 -12.96 -7.69
C SER A 145 -13.97 -13.10 -6.18
N GLN A 146 -12.92 -13.48 -5.45
CA GLN A 146 -12.92 -13.70 -4.00
C GLN A 146 -12.07 -12.69 -3.24
N PHE A 147 -11.37 -11.80 -3.95
CA PHE A 147 -10.52 -10.78 -3.35
C PHE A 147 -11.35 -9.59 -2.83
N ASP A 148 -11.14 -9.22 -1.57
CA ASP A 148 -11.81 -8.08 -0.94
C ASP A 148 -11.02 -6.79 -1.19
N TYR A 149 -11.34 -6.13 -2.31
CA TYR A 149 -10.72 -4.86 -2.68
C TYR A 149 -11.06 -3.74 -1.69
N ASP A 150 -12.25 -3.76 -1.09
CA ASP A 150 -12.70 -2.70 -0.19
C ASP A 150 -11.87 -2.69 1.09
N VAL A 151 -11.57 -3.87 1.66
CA VAL A 151 -10.68 -3.96 2.84
C VAL A 151 -9.32 -3.34 2.53
N VAL A 152 -8.69 -3.71 1.41
CA VAL A 152 -7.39 -3.15 1.04
C VAL A 152 -7.49 -1.65 0.76
N PHE A 153 -8.53 -1.18 0.09
CA PHE A 153 -8.73 0.24 -0.20
C PHE A 153 -8.88 1.05 1.09
N TYR A 154 -9.79 0.66 1.99
CA TYR A 154 -10.09 1.44 3.18
C TYR A 154 -9.03 1.34 4.28
N ASP A 155 -8.28 0.23 4.37
CA ASP A 155 -7.14 0.11 5.30
C ASP A 155 -5.93 0.96 4.89
N ASN A 156 -5.97 1.46 3.65
CA ASN A 156 -4.89 2.18 3.00
C ASN A 156 -5.36 3.53 2.41
N ILE A 157 -6.56 4.01 2.78
CA ILE A 157 -7.19 5.21 2.22
C ILE A 157 -6.33 6.48 2.35
N HIS A 158 -5.40 6.53 3.31
CA HIS A 158 -4.47 7.65 3.44
C HIS A 158 -3.60 7.81 2.19
N TYR A 159 -3.27 6.70 1.51
CA TYR A 159 -2.59 6.71 0.22
C TYR A 159 -3.49 7.20 -0.92
N PHE A 160 -4.79 6.89 -0.87
CA PHE A 160 -5.75 7.37 -1.88
C PHE A 160 -5.82 8.91 -1.86
N LEU A 161 -5.79 9.51 -0.68
CA LEU A 161 -5.74 10.97 -0.53
C LEU A 161 -4.48 11.60 -1.18
N GLN A 162 -3.38 10.86 -1.26
CA GLN A 162 -2.10 11.30 -1.84
C GLN A 162 -2.00 11.06 -3.36
N GLU A 163 -3.01 10.47 -3.99
CA GLU A 163 -3.02 10.15 -5.43
C GLU A 163 -3.54 11.29 -6.30
N TYR A 164 -3.83 12.45 -5.70
CA TYR A 164 -4.17 13.67 -6.39
C TYR A 164 -3.24 14.80 -5.98
N GLY A 165 -2.80 15.58 -6.96
CA GLY A 165 -2.01 16.78 -6.73
C GLY A 165 -2.75 17.86 -5.94
N ALA A 166 -4.08 17.91 -6.03
CA ALA A 166 -4.94 18.69 -5.15
C ALA A 166 -6.35 18.10 -5.08
N TRP A 167 -7.05 18.38 -3.98
CA TRP A 167 -8.47 18.16 -3.78
C TRP A 167 -9.14 19.53 -3.81
N GLU A 168 -9.99 19.80 -4.81
CA GLU A 168 -10.71 21.06 -4.97
C GLU A 168 -12.09 20.97 -4.33
N LYS A 169 -12.45 21.92 -3.47
CA LYS A 169 -13.79 22.03 -2.89
C LYS A 169 -14.79 22.36 -3.99
N THR A 170 -15.70 21.45 -4.25
CA THR A 170 -16.75 21.59 -5.28
C THR A 170 -18.13 21.78 -4.69
N PHE A 171 -18.29 21.54 -3.39
CA PHE A 171 -19.56 21.72 -2.70
C PHE A 171 -19.36 22.12 -1.23
N THR A 172 -20.30 22.89 -0.71
CA THR A 172 -20.46 23.19 0.71
C THR A 172 -21.95 23.21 1.01
N SER A 173 -22.38 22.47 2.04
CA SER A 173 -23.79 22.39 2.40
C SER A 173 -24.31 23.73 2.92
N GLN A 174 -25.61 23.99 2.70
CA GLN A 174 -26.30 25.14 3.30
C GLN A 174 -26.61 24.95 4.80
N MET A 175 -26.41 23.74 5.32
CA MET A 175 -26.54 23.40 6.73
C MET A 175 -25.18 23.50 7.42
N GLY A 176 -25.21 23.78 8.72
CA GLY A 176 -24.03 23.91 9.57
C GLY A 176 -23.77 25.35 10.02
N ALA A 177 -22.95 25.51 11.06
CA ALA A 177 -22.47 26.80 11.52
C ALA A 177 -21.30 27.30 10.66
N LEU A 178 -21.20 28.62 10.46
CA LEU A 178 -20.03 29.20 9.80
C LEU A 178 -18.76 28.93 10.60
N ASN A 179 -17.68 28.59 9.92
CA ASN A 179 -16.39 28.21 10.49
C ASN A 179 -15.24 28.63 9.56
N GLU A 180 -14.00 28.69 10.07
CA GLU A 180 -12.86 29.19 9.28
C GLU A 180 -12.53 28.30 8.07
N PHE A 181 -12.76 26.98 8.19
CA PHE A 181 -12.56 26.04 7.09
C PHE A 181 -13.52 26.28 5.90
N ASP A 182 -14.60 27.05 6.08
CA ASP A 182 -15.44 27.51 4.95
C ASP A 182 -14.64 28.29 3.89
N ASN A 183 -13.49 28.87 4.25
CA ASN A 183 -12.62 29.60 3.34
C ASN A 183 -11.62 28.70 2.57
N GLU A 184 -11.37 27.47 3.04
CA GLU A 184 -10.41 26.56 2.42
C GLU A 184 -11.00 25.92 1.16
N ASN A 185 -10.38 26.15 0.00
CA ASN A 185 -10.87 25.73 -1.31
C ASN A 185 -10.05 24.60 -1.92
N TYR A 186 -8.80 24.43 -1.50
CA TYR A 186 -7.96 23.33 -1.94
C TYR A 186 -7.26 22.65 -0.77
N LEU A 187 -7.15 21.33 -0.83
CA LEU A 187 -6.30 20.53 0.05
C LEU A 187 -5.28 19.75 -0.78
N GLN A 188 -4.11 19.46 -0.23
CA GLN A 188 -3.16 18.50 -0.79
C GLN A 188 -2.63 17.61 0.32
N PHE A 189 -2.58 16.30 0.08
CA PHE A 189 -1.97 15.34 0.99
C PHE A 189 -0.68 14.83 0.35
N LEU A 190 0.43 14.96 1.07
CA LEU A 190 1.75 14.67 0.54
C LEU A 190 2.15 13.22 0.85
N ALA A 191 2.63 12.53 -0.17
CA ALA A 191 3.30 11.24 -0.02
C ALA A 191 4.75 11.44 0.42
N GLY A 192 5.33 10.41 1.03
CA GLY A 192 6.73 10.35 1.44
C GLY A 192 7.02 11.05 2.77
N GLY A 193 8.26 10.94 3.24
CA GLY A 193 8.65 11.43 4.56
C GLY A 193 7.95 10.67 5.69
N ASN A 194 7.09 11.37 6.46
CA ASN A 194 6.29 10.78 7.53
C ASN A 194 4.88 10.35 7.08
N ASP A 195 4.53 10.54 5.79
CA ASP A 195 3.20 10.28 5.20
C ASP A 195 2.04 10.97 5.94
N SER A 196 2.31 12.13 6.54
CA SER A 196 1.32 12.84 7.35
C SER A 196 1.28 14.33 7.07
N GLU A 197 1.95 14.86 6.04
CA GLU A 197 1.93 16.29 5.74
C GLU A 197 0.74 16.62 4.81
N PHE A 198 0.01 17.70 5.12
CA PHE A 198 -0.99 18.26 4.23
C PHE A 198 -0.77 19.75 4.02
N LYS A 199 -1.37 20.28 2.94
CA LYS A 199 -1.44 21.71 2.65
C LYS A 199 -2.88 22.12 2.41
N SER A 200 -3.20 23.37 2.73
CA SER A 200 -4.49 23.98 2.45
C SER A 200 -4.31 25.34 1.76
N SER A 201 -5.33 25.77 1.02
CA SER A 201 -5.32 27.02 0.28
C SER A 201 -6.73 27.60 0.14
N GLN A 202 -6.79 28.92 0.25
CA GLN A 202 -7.99 29.73 0.04
C GLN A 202 -8.10 30.28 -1.39
N ASP A 203 -7.14 29.96 -2.27
CA ASP A 203 -7.20 30.31 -3.69
C ASP A 203 -8.52 29.85 -4.32
N VAL A 204 -8.93 30.50 -5.41
CA VAL A 204 -10.17 30.17 -6.12
C VAL A 204 -9.93 30.01 -7.61
N ASN A 205 -10.66 29.08 -8.24
CA ASN A 205 -10.68 28.89 -9.68
C ASN A 205 -9.30 28.58 -10.31
N ILE A 206 -8.47 27.81 -9.62
CA ILE A 206 -7.15 27.40 -10.10
C ILE A 206 -7.27 26.13 -10.93
N ALA A 207 -7.19 26.26 -12.26
CA ALA A 207 -7.33 25.12 -13.18
C ALA A 207 -6.16 24.13 -13.15
N ASN A 208 -4.93 24.62 -12.91
CA ASN A 208 -3.74 23.78 -12.82
C ASN A 208 -3.28 23.73 -11.36
N PRO A 209 -3.34 22.56 -10.69
CA PRO A 209 -2.94 22.43 -9.30
C PRO A 209 -1.51 22.89 -8.97
N ASN A 210 -0.60 22.95 -9.95
CA ASN A 210 0.76 23.48 -9.74
C ASN A 210 0.81 25.00 -9.51
N ASN A 211 -0.28 25.71 -9.81
CA ASN A 211 -0.37 27.15 -9.66
C ASN A 211 -1.07 27.55 -8.35
N ILE A 212 -1.49 26.58 -7.53
CA ILE A 212 -2.12 26.85 -6.24
C ILE A 212 -1.06 27.42 -5.30
N TYR A 213 -1.36 28.56 -4.69
CA TYR A 213 -0.58 29.10 -3.58
C TYR A 213 -1.05 28.43 -2.28
N TRP A 214 -0.17 27.66 -1.65
CA TRP A 214 -0.48 26.97 -0.40
C TRP A 214 -0.31 27.92 0.79
N ASP A 215 -1.44 28.32 1.38
CA ASP A 215 -1.49 29.26 2.51
C ASP A 215 -0.97 28.62 3.80
N TYR A 216 -1.17 27.31 3.94
CA TYR A 216 -0.82 26.58 5.15
C TYR A 216 -0.22 25.19 4.86
N THR A 217 0.61 24.71 5.78
CA THR A 217 1.18 23.35 5.79
C THR A 217 1.13 22.81 7.21
N GLY A 218 0.54 21.63 7.40
CA GLY A 218 0.38 21.00 8.71
C GLY A 218 0.42 19.48 8.64
N VAL A 219 -0.12 18.84 9.68
CA VAL A 219 -0.14 17.38 9.81
C VAL A 219 -1.56 16.83 9.73
N TYR A 220 -1.76 15.75 8.98
CA TYR A 220 -3.05 15.06 8.93
C TYR A 220 -2.95 13.64 9.47
N GLY A 221 -4.09 13.16 9.97
CA GLY A 221 -4.26 11.77 10.40
C GLY A 221 -5.57 11.21 9.90
N VAL A 222 -5.54 9.94 9.48
CA VAL A 222 -6.74 9.18 9.14
C VAL A 222 -6.93 8.06 10.16
N GLY A 223 -8.13 7.97 10.72
CA GLY A 223 -8.48 6.95 11.72
C GLY A 223 -9.69 6.12 11.33
N ASP A 224 -9.80 4.95 11.95
CA ASP A 224 -10.95 4.06 11.77
C ASP A 224 -12.11 4.46 12.70
N ILE A 225 -13.34 4.31 12.20
CA ILE A 225 -14.54 4.42 13.02
C ILE A 225 -15.01 3.03 13.40
N SER A 226 -15.12 2.76 14.71
CA SER A 226 -15.51 1.45 15.22
C SER A 226 -16.87 1.01 14.65
N GLY A 227 -16.90 -0.18 14.05
CA GLY A 227 -18.11 -0.75 13.45
C GLY A 227 -18.42 -0.25 12.04
N ASN A 228 -17.58 0.64 11.46
CA ASN A 228 -17.74 1.11 10.09
C ASN A 228 -16.41 1.00 9.33
N ARG A 229 -16.39 0.22 8.25
CA ARG A 229 -15.18 0.01 7.43
C ARG A 229 -14.95 1.13 6.42
N THR A 230 -16.02 1.76 5.93
CA THR A 230 -15.96 2.69 4.81
C THR A 230 -15.92 4.16 5.25
N LEU A 231 -16.42 4.46 6.44
CA LEU A 231 -16.34 5.78 7.06
C LEU A 231 -15.09 5.87 7.93
N LYS A 232 -14.33 6.94 7.75
CA LYS A 232 -13.07 7.20 8.46
C LYS A 232 -13.13 8.54 9.18
N THR A 233 -12.22 8.77 10.10
CA THR A 233 -11.95 10.13 10.60
C THR A 233 -10.82 10.75 9.80
N LEU A 234 -10.90 12.04 9.52
CA LEU A 234 -9.79 12.85 9.04
C LEU A 234 -9.57 13.99 10.03
N THR A 235 -8.37 14.08 10.58
CA THR A 235 -7.95 15.20 11.44
C THR A 235 -6.94 16.03 10.68
N LEU A 236 -7.15 17.34 10.60
CA LEU A 236 -6.19 18.30 10.09
C LEU A 236 -5.67 19.12 11.27
N ASP A 237 -4.39 18.98 11.56
CA ASP A 237 -3.68 19.67 12.64
C ASP A 237 -2.99 20.90 12.06
N TYR A 238 -3.48 22.07 12.47
CA TYR A 238 -2.97 23.37 12.07
C TYR A 238 -1.92 23.94 13.08
N ASP A 239 -1.32 23.07 13.90
CA ASP A 239 -0.25 23.29 14.91
C ASP A 239 -0.61 24.34 15.97
N TYR A 240 -0.64 25.62 15.58
CA TYR A 240 -0.98 26.73 16.44
C TYR A 240 -2.49 26.99 16.55
N PHE A 241 -3.26 26.54 15.55
CA PHE A 241 -4.71 26.70 15.52
C PHE A 241 -5.41 25.43 16.00
N ASP A 242 -6.71 25.53 16.30
CA ASP A 242 -7.52 24.37 16.65
C ASP A 242 -7.55 23.35 15.49
N ASN A 243 -7.58 22.07 15.84
CA ASN A 243 -7.65 20.99 14.86
C ASN A 243 -9.03 20.92 14.22
N GLU A 244 -9.06 20.67 12.92
CA GLU A 244 -10.29 20.39 12.19
C GLU A 244 -10.56 18.88 12.18
N PHE A 245 -11.80 18.50 12.53
CA PHE A 245 -12.21 17.10 12.65
C PHE A 245 -13.35 16.77 11.69
N PHE A 246 -13.09 15.81 10.80
CA PHE A 246 -14.05 15.38 9.79
C PHE A 246 -14.36 13.90 9.88
N GLU A 247 -15.59 13.53 9.54
CA GLU A 247 -15.87 12.20 9.00
C GLU A 247 -15.57 12.22 7.50
N LEU A 248 -14.69 11.33 7.05
CA LEU A 248 -14.27 11.15 5.66
C LEU A 248 -15.03 9.97 5.05
N SER A 249 -15.72 10.23 3.95
CA SER A 249 -16.32 9.19 3.10
C SER A 249 -15.93 9.37 1.64
N VAL A 250 -15.78 8.26 0.93
CA VAL A 250 -15.46 8.24 -0.51
C VAL A 250 -16.76 8.08 -1.30
N ILE A 251 -17.07 9.05 -2.16
CA ILE A 251 -18.22 8.99 -3.08
C ILE A 251 -17.86 8.13 -4.29
N ASN A 252 -16.67 8.36 -4.85
CA ASN A 252 -16.03 7.58 -5.90
C ASN A 252 -14.52 7.86 -5.88
N ASP A 253 -13.75 7.26 -6.78
CA ASP A 253 -12.30 7.39 -6.85
C ASP A 253 -11.78 8.78 -7.27
N GLN A 254 -12.67 9.74 -7.57
CA GLN A 254 -12.39 11.15 -7.83
C GLN A 254 -13.05 12.10 -6.83
N ASN A 255 -13.98 11.65 -5.99
CA ASN A 255 -14.78 12.50 -5.11
C ASN A 255 -14.80 11.99 -3.67
N ILE A 256 -14.44 12.86 -2.73
CA ILE A 256 -14.57 12.62 -1.30
C ILE A 256 -15.55 13.61 -0.68
N GLN A 257 -16.14 13.21 0.43
CA GLN A 257 -16.97 14.05 1.27
C GLN A 257 -16.37 14.13 2.67
N LEU A 258 -16.31 15.35 3.20
CA LEU A 258 -15.85 15.66 4.54
C LEU A 258 -16.99 16.28 5.33
N TYR A 259 -17.49 15.56 6.35
CA TYR A 259 -18.49 16.10 7.28
C TYR A 259 -17.78 16.67 8.50
N HIS A 260 -17.89 17.98 8.72
CA HIS A 260 -17.23 18.67 9.81
C HIS A 260 -18.02 18.51 11.12
N ALA A 261 -17.43 17.81 12.08
CA ALA A 261 -18.14 17.35 13.28
C ALA A 261 -18.65 18.50 14.16
N ASN A 262 -17.90 19.60 14.23
CA ASN A 262 -18.23 20.72 15.12
C ASN A 262 -19.29 21.66 14.53
N SER A 263 -19.20 21.96 13.24
CA SER A 263 -20.15 22.88 12.61
C SER A 263 -21.39 22.19 12.06
N GLY A 264 -21.31 20.90 11.74
CA GLY A 264 -22.35 20.18 10.99
C GLY A 264 -22.38 20.51 9.49
N THR A 265 -21.32 21.15 8.97
CA THR A 265 -21.16 21.47 7.54
C THR A 265 -20.59 20.27 6.80
N THR A 266 -21.15 19.94 5.63
CA THR A 266 -20.62 18.95 4.70
C THR A 266 -19.92 19.64 3.53
N TYR A 267 -18.71 19.20 3.22
CA TYR A 267 -17.96 19.63 2.05
C TYR A 267 -17.75 18.44 1.11
N GLU A 268 -17.74 18.68 -0.20
CA GLU A 268 -17.26 17.70 -1.18
C GLU A 268 -16.04 18.24 -1.89
N PHE A 269 -15.06 17.37 -2.08
CA PHE A 269 -13.83 17.67 -2.77
C PHE A 269 -13.65 16.75 -3.98
N THR A 270 -13.20 17.33 -5.09
CA THR A 270 -12.89 16.63 -6.34
C THR A 270 -11.38 16.58 -6.56
N GLY A 271 -10.85 15.39 -6.84
CA GLY A 271 -9.44 15.18 -7.14
C GLY A 271 -9.01 15.85 -8.45
N ARG A 272 -7.89 16.58 -8.39
CA ARG A 272 -7.23 17.27 -9.51
C ARG A 272 -5.78 16.83 -9.63
N GLY A 273 -5.33 16.63 -10.87
CA GLY A 273 -3.95 16.20 -11.14
C GLY A 273 -3.68 14.80 -10.61
N TYR A 274 -4.39 13.79 -11.13
CA TYR A 274 -4.18 12.38 -10.77
C TYR A 274 -2.71 11.97 -10.93
N ILE A 275 -2.17 11.30 -9.92
CA ILE A 275 -0.81 10.81 -9.84
C ILE A 275 -0.84 9.29 -10.00
N GLN A 276 -0.48 8.81 -11.19
CA GLN A 276 -0.33 7.38 -11.44
C GLN A 276 1.07 6.90 -11.02
N TYR A 277 1.13 5.89 -10.16
CA TYR A 277 2.36 5.24 -9.75
C TYR A 277 2.72 4.10 -10.71
N LEU A 278 3.76 4.40 -11.52
CA LEU A 278 4.39 3.65 -12.62
C LEU A 278 3.63 3.67 -13.96
N ARG A 279 4.23 4.32 -14.97
CA ARG A 279 3.81 4.39 -16.39
C ARG A 279 5.08 4.36 -17.24
N ASN A 280 5.12 3.57 -18.33
CA ASN A 280 6.34 3.39 -19.13
C ASN A 280 6.37 3.96 -20.57
N ALA A 281 7.60 4.31 -20.96
CA ALA A 281 8.31 4.56 -22.22
C ALA A 281 7.71 5.28 -23.46
N GLU A 282 6.44 5.14 -23.83
CA GLU A 282 5.91 5.79 -25.06
C GLU A 282 4.53 6.42 -24.82
N GLY A 283 4.53 7.69 -24.44
CA GLY A 283 3.31 8.48 -24.38
C GLY A 283 3.47 9.70 -23.49
N THR A 284 3.94 10.79 -24.11
CA THR A 284 3.84 12.19 -23.63
C THR A 284 3.80 12.36 -22.11
N SER A 285 4.98 12.63 -21.58
CA SER A 285 5.16 13.23 -20.27
C SER A 285 4.30 14.49 -20.13
N ASP A 286 3.24 14.44 -19.35
CA ASP A 286 2.95 15.58 -18.48
C ASP A 286 3.85 15.46 -17.25
N LYS A 287 5.12 15.85 -17.46
CA LYS A 287 6.05 16.27 -16.41
C LYS A 287 5.44 17.50 -15.71
N LYS A 288 4.40 17.32 -14.89
CA LYS A 288 3.81 18.42 -14.11
C LYS A 288 3.24 17.98 -12.77
N PHE A 289 3.83 16.98 -12.12
CA PHE A 289 3.73 16.82 -10.66
C PHE A 289 5.05 16.23 -10.13
N SER A 290 6.14 16.92 -10.44
CA SER A 290 7.46 16.65 -9.85
C SER A 290 8.18 17.99 -9.70
N GLN A 291 7.67 18.82 -8.81
CA GLN A 291 8.43 19.95 -8.29
C GLN A 291 9.13 19.47 -7.03
N GLY A 292 10.36 19.00 -7.22
CA GLY A 292 11.21 18.41 -6.18
C GLY A 292 12.15 17.41 -6.83
N ASN A 293 13.44 17.55 -6.59
CA ASN A 293 14.49 16.77 -7.24
C ASN A 293 14.20 15.26 -7.21
N THR A 294 14.51 14.63 -8.34
CA THR A 294 14.70 13.20 -8.55
C THR A 294 15.19 12.46 -7.29
N SER A 295 14.51 11.36 -6.96
CA SER A 295 14.88 10.23 -6.07
C SER A 295 14.33 10.08 -4.63
N ASP A 296 13.59 11.02 -4.04
CA ASP A 296 13.27 10.91 -2.59
C ASP A 296 11.79 10.89 -2.14
N VAL A 297 10.81 10.92 -3.05
CA VAL A 297 9.38 10.95 -2.65
C VAL A 297 8.55 9.98 -3.50
N GLN A 298 8.95 8.70 -3.52
CA GLN A 298 8.04 7.65 -3.95
C GLN A 298 7.12 7.32 -2.78
N LYS A 299 5.80 7.38 -3.02
CA LYS A 299 4.79 6.80 -2.14
C LYS A 299 5.18 5.35 -1.83
N LYS A 300 5.60 5.07 -0.60
CA LYS A 300 5.89 3.72 -0.12
C LYS A 300 4.82 3.34 0.87
N ARG A 301 4.38 2.08 0.83
CA ARG A 301 3.49 1.60 1.87
C ARG A 301 4.25 1.37 3.16
N LYS A 302 3.74 1.92 4.26
CA LYS A 302 4.29 1.80 5.61
C LYS A 302 3.99 0.43 6.22
N GLN A 303 5.06 -0.32 6.50
CA GLN A 303 5.03 -1.50 7.36
C GLN A 303 4.62 -1.08 8.78
N LYS A 304 3.51 -1.63 9.28
CA LYS A 304 2.96 -1.33 10.63
C LYS A 304 3.59 -2.23 11.71
N THR A 305 4.24 -3.32 11.32
CA THR A 305 4.93 -4.26 12.21
C THR A 305 6.38 -3.85 12.42
N ALA A 306 6.99 -4.31 13.52
CA ALA A 306 8.42 -4.11 13.73
C ALA A 306 9.25 -4.89 12.70
N LYS A 307 10.22 -4.22 12.07
CA LYS A 307 11.22 -4.87 11.19
C LYS A 307 12.01 -5.93 11.98
N LYS A 308 12.39 -7.01 11.28
CA LYS A 308 13.11 -8.15 11.85
C LYS A 308 14.17 -8.63 10.85
N ASP A 309 15.21 -9.28 11.37
CA ASP A 309 16.22 -9.96 10.55
C ASP A 309 15.58 -10.98 9.61
N ASN A 310 16.17 -11.13 8.43
CA ASN A 310 15.77 -12.17 7.49
C ASN A 310 16.45 -13.50 7.90
N PRO A 311 15.68 -14.59 8.14
CA PRO A 311 16.28 -15.88 8.48
C PRO A 311 16.88 -16.61 7.26
N LYS A 312 16.67 -16.11 6.04
CA LYS A 312 17.21 -16.73 4.82
C LYS A 312 18.72 -16.56 4.74
N VAL A 313 19.34 -17.50 4.03
CA VAL A 313 20.76 -17.44 3.67
C VAL A 313 20.83 -17.45 2.16
N ASN A 314 21.49 -16.45 1.59
CA ASN A 314 21.74 -16.40 0.15
C ASN A 314 22.51 -17.65 -0.30
N LYS A 315 21.93 -18.43 -1.22
CA LYS A 315 22.54 -19.63 -1.82
C LYS A 315 23.09 -19.38 -3.23
N ARG A 316 22.91 -18.17 -3.76
CA ARG A 316 23.40 -17.78 -5.08
C ARG A 316 24.88 -17.47 -4.97
N SER A 317 25.65 -18.03 -5.90
CA SER A 317 27.09 -17.86 -6.06
C SER A 317 27.43 -16.69 -6.96
#